data_AF-A0A285PYS0-F1
#
_entry.id   AF-A0A285PYS0-F1
#
_cell.length_a   1.000
_cell.length_b   1.000
_cell.length_c   1.000
_cell.angle_alpha   90.00
_cell.angle_beta   90.00
_cell.angle_gamma   90.00
#
_symmetry.space_group_name_H-M   'P 1'
#
loop_
_entity.id
_entity.type
_entity.pdbx_description
1 polymer ?
#
loop_
_entity_poly.entity_id
_entity_poly.type
_entity_poly.pdbx_seq_one_letter_code
_entity_poly.pdbx_strand_id
1 'polypeptide(L)'
;MATPYITSVTALCLIHPGRRFKPFWHPVGSPDKWHIAGQNYPDTSSFFGGQELVDVSEILAKWDVETPLCISASYERAVFDFLHNHIELNNQVVPNVQPSDINDVVDFGRVLGWVSDWEKSGRLRRGPAMRAWLETEDFR
;
A
#
# COMPACT_ATOMS: atom_id res chain seq x y z
N MET A 1 -11.91 16.98 -3.65
CA MET A 1 -11.46 15.81 -4.44
C MET A 1 -10.18 15.32 -3.80
N ALA A 2 -10.06 14.01 -3.55
CA ALA A 2 -8.82 13.42 -3.08
C ALA A 2 -7.76 13.51 -4.19
N THR A 3 -6.52 13.83 -3.83
CA THR A 3 -5.39 13.86 -4.77
C THR A 3 -5.10 12.44 -5.23
N PRO A 4 -5.10 12.13 -6.55
CA PRO A 4 -4.71 10.80 -7.03
C PRO A 4 -3.29 10.46 -6.59
N TYR A 5 -3.08 9.22 -6.15
CA TYR A 5 -1.77 8.75 -5.71
C TYR A 5 -1.54 7.28 -6.11
N ILE A 6 -0.27 6.92 -6.32
CA ILE A 6 0.18 5.55 -6.57
C ILE A 6 0.07 4.75 -5.27
N THR A 7 -0.51 3.55 -5.31
CA THR A 7 -0.72 2.75 -4.09
C THR A 7 -0.50 1.26 -4.32
N SER A 8 -0.80 0.44 -3.30
CA SER A 8 -0.80 -1.02 -3.37
C SER A 8 0.55 -1.56 -3.86
N VAL A 9 0.54 -2.69 -4.58
CA VAL A 9 1.75 -3.35 -5.09
C VAL A 9 2.63 -2.40 -5.92
N THR A 10 2.05 -1.47 -6.67
CA THR A 10 2.83 -0.48 -7.43
C THR A 10 3.68 0.38 -6.52
N ALA A 11 3.12 0.91 -5.42
CA ALA A 11 3.88 1.68 -4.43
C ALA A 11 4.94 0.83 -3.72
N LEU A 12 4.67 -0.46 -3.47
CA LEU A 12 5.67 -1.38 -2.89
C LEU A 12 6.85 -1.67 -3.84
N CYS A 13 6.67 -1.43 -5.14
CA CYS A 13 7.73 -1.53 -6.14
C CYS A 13 8.52 -0.22 -6.33
N LEU A 14 8.13 0.88 -5.67
CA LEU A 14 8.84 2.16 -5.72
C LEU A 14 9.86 2.25 -4.59
N ILE A 15 11.01 2.88 -4.87
CA ILE A 15 11.91 3.31 -3.80
C ILE A 15 11.41 4.67 -3.32
N HIS A 16 11.08 4.79 -2.03
CA HIS A 16 10.67 6.07 -1.44
C HIS A 16 11.87 6.91 -0.97
N PRO A 17 11.77 8.25 -1.01
CA PRO A 17 12.77 9.12 -0.40
C PRO A 17 13.07 8.74 1.05
N GLY A 18 14.35 8.75 1.42
CA GLY A 18 14.81 8.39 2.76
C GLY A 18 14.76 6.89 3.07
N ARG A 19 14.24 6.04 2.18
CA ARG A 19 14.28 4.58 2.31
C ARG A 19 15.38 4.01 1.41
N ARG A 20 16.14 3.05 1.94
CA ARG A 20 17.26 2.42 1.21
C ARG A 20 16.80 1.36 0.21
N PHE A 21 15.69 0.69 0.50
CA PHE A 21 15.15 -0.41 -0.28
C PHE A 21 13.65 -0.21 -0.51
N LYS A 22 13.17 -0.77 -1.62
CA LYS A 22 11.74 -0.98 -1.86
C LYS A 22 11.32 -2.33 -1.24
N PRO A 23 10.09 -2.47 -0.72
CA PRO A 23 9.64 -3.72 -0.11
C PRO A 23 9.55 -4.86 -1.12
N PHE A 24 9.01 -4.61 -2.31
CA PHE A 24 8.73 -5.67 -3.26
C PHE A 24 9.76 -5.67 -4.40
N TRP A 25 10.42 -6.81 -4.59
CA TRP A 25 11.58 -6.94 -5.48
C TRP A 25 11.22 -6.78 -6.97
N HIS A 26 9.95 -6.94 -7.33
CA HIS A 26 9.46 -6.82 -8.70
C HIS A 26 9.62 -5.41 -9.28
N PRO A 27 9.77 -5.26 -10.61
CA PRO A 27 9.76 -3.96 -11.25
C PRO A 27 8.39 -3.28 -11.09
N VAL A 28 8.37 -1.94 -11.07
CA VAL A 28 7.12 -1.15 -10.95
C VAL A 28 6.17 -1.36 -12.14
N GLY A 29 6.69 -1.76 -13.30
CA GLY A 29 5.92 -1.95 -14.52
C GLY A 29 5.57 -0.63 -15.21
N SER A 30 4.85 -0.72 -16.32
CA SER A 30 4.47 0.44 -17.13
C SER A 30 3.37 1.28 -16.45
N PRO A 31 3.36 2.62 -16.61
CA PRO A 31 2.41 3.50 -15.92
C PRO A 31 0.92 3.19 -16.13
N ASP A 32 0.55 2.63 -17.28
CA ASP A 32 -0.82 2.21 -17.60
C ASP A 32 -1.33 1.06 -16.70
N LYS A 33 -0.42 0.34 -16.03
CA LYS A 33 -0.74 -0.78 -15.12
C LYS A 33 -0.65 -0.40 -13.65
N TRP A 34 -0.31 0.83 -13.33
CA TRP A 34 -0.13 1.27 -11.96
C TRP A 34 -1.47 1.28 -11.21
N HIS A 35 -1.44 0.90 -9.94
CA HIS A 35 -2.58 1.08 -9.04
C HIS A 35 -2.64 2.53 -8.57
N ILE A 36 -3.68 3.24 -9.01
CA ILE A 36 -3.90 4.66 -8.74
C ILE A 36 -5.22 4.81 -7.97
N ALA A 37 -5.11 5.30 -6.74
CA ALA A 37 -6.26 5.51 -5.86
C ALA A 37 -7.26 6.51 -6.47
N GLY A 38 -8.54 6.13 -6.45
CA GLY A 38 -9.64 6.92 -7.01
C GLY A 38 -9.79 6.82 -8.53
N GLN A 39 -8.93 6.07 -9.23
CA GLN A 39 -9.03 5.83 -10.67
C GLN A 39 -9.31 4.35 -10.97
N ASN A 40 -8.29 3.50 -10.82
CA ASN A 40 -8.37 2.06 -11.04
C ASN A 40 -8.12 1.26 -9.74
N TYR A 41 -7.97 1.95 -8.61
CA TYR A 41 -7.82 1.37 -7.28
C TYR A 41 -8.72 2.10 -6.26
N PRO A 42 -9.22 1.43 -5.20
CA PRO A 42 -10.01 2.09 -4.17
C PRO A 42 -9.28 3.24 -3.47
N ASP A 43 -10.01 4.33 -3.22
CA ASP A 43 -9.51 5.48 -2.47
C ASP A 43 -9.70 5.28 -0.95
N THR A 44 -8.60 5.29 -0.20
CA THR A 44 -8.61 5.19 1.28
C THR A 44 -8.42 6.54 1.97
N SER A 45 -8.55 7.66 1.25
CA SER A 45 -8.44 9.00 1.82
C SER A 45 -9.46 9.30 2.93
N SER A 46 -10.56 8.55 3.00
CA SER A 46 -11.47 8.65 4.15
C SER A 46 -10.85 8.15 5.46
N PHE A 47 -9.85 7.27 5.41
CA PHE A 47 -9.14 6.76 6.58
C PHE A 47 -7.98 7.69 6.96
N PHE A 48 -7.17 8.12 5.98
CA PHE A 48 -5.90 8.81 6.24
C PHE A 48 -5.84 10.27 5.80
N GLY A 49 -6.81 10.74 5.01
CA GLY A 49 -6.68 11.98 4.26
C GLY A 49 -5.37 11.98 3.46
N GLY A 50 -4.54 13.02 3.66
CA GLY A 50 -3.21 13.13 3.07
C GLY A 50 -2.07 12.51 3.89
N GLN A 51 -2.34 11.90 5.05
CA GLN A 51 -1.30 11.25 5.84
C GLN A 51 -0.70 10.07 5.08
N GLU A 52 0.58 9.79 5.31
CA GLU A 52 1.28 8.66 4.66
C GLU A 52 1.32 8.77 3.13
N LEU A 53 1.25 9.98 2.60
CA LEU A 53 1.57 10.26 1.21
C LEU A 53 3.00 10.78 1.11
N VAL A 54 3.69 10.33 0.08
CA VAL A 54 5.12 10.57 -0.15
C VAL A 54 5.29 11.11 -1.57
N ASP A 55 6.07 12.18 -1.71
CA ASP A 55 6.48 12.69 -3.01
C ASP A 55 7.56 11.76 -3.60
N VAL A 56 7.30 11.21 -4.78
CA VAL A 56 8.19 10.31 -5.52
C VAL A 56 8.66 10.90 -6.85
N SER A 57 8.41 12.19 -7.10
CA SER A 57 8.75 12.88 -8.35
C SER A 57 10.21 12.69 -8.76
N GLU A 58 11.15 12.89 -7.83
CA GLU A 58 12.57 12.73 -8.10
C GLU A 58 12.95 11.29 -8.50
N ILE A 59 12.28 10.30 -7.92
CA ILE A 59 12.55 8.88 -8.22
C ILE A 59 12.00 8.52 -9.58
N LEU A 60 10.77 8.95 -9.89
CA LEU A 60 10.16 8.72 -11.19
C LEU A 60 10.93 9.42 -12.31
N ALA A 61 11.40 10.64 -12.07
CA ALA A 61 12.26 11.36 -13.01
C ALA A 61 13.59 10.63 -13.27
N LYS A 62 14.22 10.05 -12.24
CA LYS A 62 15.44 9.23 -12.38
C LYS A 62 15.22 7.95 -13.18
N TRP A 63 13.98 7.46 -13.22
CA TRP A 63 13.60 6.27 -13.97
C TRP A 63 13.07 6.59 -15.37
N ASP A 64 13.14 7.86 -15.78
CA ASP A 64 12.66 8.34 -17.09
C ASP A 64 11.17 8.02 -17.33
N VAL A 65 10.38 8.07 -16.26
CA VAL A 65 8.94 7.80 -16.33
C VAL A 65 8.18 9.10 -16.55
N GLU A 66 7.63 9.28 -17.76
CA GLU A 66 6.74 10.39 -18.07
C GLU A 66 5.35 10.17 -17.47
N THR A 67 5.07 10.83 -16.35
CA THR A 67 3.76 10.78 -15.69
C THR A 67 3.46 12.06 -14.93
N PRO A 68 2.20 12.54 -14.91
CA PRO A 68 1.79 13.65 -14.04
C PRO A 68 1.63 13.24 -12.56
N LEU A 69 1.77 11.94 -12.24
CA LEU A 69 1.66 11.44 -10.87
C LEU A 69 2.99 11.55 -10.14
N CYS A 70 3.02 12.39 -9.11
CA CYS A 70 4.20 12.57 -8.25
C CYS A 70 4.02 12.04 -6.83
N ILE A 71 2.82 11.55 -6.47
CA ILE A 71 2.48 11.16 -5.11
C ILE A 71 2.26 9.66 -5.04
N SER A 72 2.87 9.02 -4.05
CA SER A 72 2.69 7.61 -3.71
C SER A 72 2.23 7.47 -2.26
N ALA A 73 1.50 6.41 -1.93
CA ALA A 73 1.34 5.96 -0.57
C ALA A 73 2.70 5.54 0.01
N SER A 74 2.93 5.76 1.31
CA SER A 74 4.02 5.11 2.04
C SER A 74 3.87 3.59 1.97
N TYR A 75 4.92 2.83 2.30
CA TYR A 75 4.84 1.38 2.20
C TYR A 75 3.75 0.81 3.12
N GLU A 76 3.64 1.35 4.33
CA GLU A 76 2.63 0.97 5.30
C GLU A 76 1.21 1.27 4.79
N ARG A 77 0.99 2.47 4.23
CA ARG A 77 -0.32 2.82 3.63
C ARG A 77 -0.62 1.98 2.39
N ALA A 78 0.39 1.68 1.57
CA ALA A 78 0.24 0.82 0.41
C ALA A 78 -0.19 -0.60 0.80
N VAL A 79 0.39 -1.17 1.87
CA VAL A 79 -0.06 -2.46 2.44
C VAL A 79 -1.50 -2.34 2.96
N PHE A 80 -1.84 -1.29 3.70
CA PHE A 80 -3.21 -1.10 4.15
C PHE A 80 -4.19 -1.04 2.97
N ASP A 81 -3.91 -0.23 1.95
CA ASP A 81 -4.74 -0.08 0.75
C ASP A 81 -4.90 -1.42 0.03
N PHE A 82 -3.83 -2.21 -0.03
CA PHE A 82 -3.81 -3.53 -0.62
C PHE A 82 -4.73 -4.52 0.11
N LEU A 83 -4.61 -4.60 1.44
CA LEU A 83 -5.48 -5.44 2.26
C LEU A 83 -6.93 -4.95 2.24
N HIS A 84 -7.15 -3.63 2.26
CA HIS A 84 -8.48 -3.05 2.20
C HIS A 84 -9.17 -3.43 0.88
N ASN A 85 -8.48 -3.34 -0.25
CA ASN A 85 -9.05 -3.77 -1.53
C ASN A 85 -9.39 -5.27 -1.53
N HIS A 86 -8.43 -6.15 -1.24
CA HIS A 86 -8.65 -7.58 -1.41
C HIS A 86 -9.52 -8.18 -0.31
N ILE A 87 -9.24 -7.87 0.95
CA ILE A 87 -9.92 -8.48 2.09
C ILE A 87 -11.19 -7.71 2.42
N GLU A 88 -11.11 -6.42 2.74
CA GLU A 88 -12.25 -5.64 3.24
C GLU A 88 -13.35 -5.49 2.19
N LEU A 89 -13.01 -5.00 0.99
CA LEU A 89 -13.98 -4.72 -0.06
C LEU A 89 -14.39 -5.97 -0.83
N ASN A 90 -13.44 -6.86 -1.17
CA ASN A 90 -13.69 -7.96 -2.09
C ASN A 90 -13.82 -9.34 -1.42
N ASN A 91 -13.50 -9.49 -0.12
CA ASN A 91 -13.49 -10.78 0.57
C ASN A 91 -12.68 -11.86 -0.17
N GLN A 92 -11.50 -11.48 -0.66
CA GLN A 92 -10.60 -12.33 -1.42
C GLN A 92 -9.31 -12.56 -0.66
N VAL A 93 -8.64 -13.66 -1.00
CA VAL A 93 -7.25 -13.91 -0.60
C VAL A 93 -6.35 -12.88 -1.28
N VAL A 94 -5.35 -12.41 -0.55
CA VAL A 94 -4.34 -11.48 -1.06
C VAL A 94 -3.44 -12.21 -2.07
N PRO A 95 -3.38 -11.76 -3.34
CA PRO A 95 -2.61 -12.47 -4.35
C PRO A 95 -1.14 -12.06 -4.36
N ASN A 96 -0.24 -13.02 -4.60
CA ASN A 96 1.13 -12.82 -5.08
C ASN A 96 2.08 -11.97 -4.21
N VAL A 97 1.69 -11.61 -2.99
CA VAL A 97 2.56 -10.97 -2.01
C VAL A 97 2.29 -11.68 -0.68
N GLN A 98 3.33 -12.23 -0.07
CA GLN A 98 3.27 -12.75 1.30
C GLN A 98 3.81 -11.70 2.28
N PRO A 99 3.35 -11.71 3.53
CA PRO A 99 3.87 -10.81 4.56
C PRO A 99 5.39 -10.93 4.74
N SER A 100 5.92 -12.15 4.67
CA SER A 100 7.36 -12.45 4.76
C SER A 100 8.19 -11.90 3.60
N ASP A 101 7.57 -11.53 2.48
CA ASP A 101 8.27 -10.93 1.35
C ASP A 101 8.64 -9.46 1.59
N ILE A 102 7.98 -8.78 2.54
CA ILE A 102 8.05 -7.32 2.68
C ILE A 102 8.22 -6.83 4.14
N ASN A 103 8.21 -7.73 5.12
CA ASN A 103 8.24 -7.37 6.55
C ASN A 103 9.60 -6.84 7.05
N ASP A 104 10.65 -6.92 6.24
CA ASP A 104 11.97 -6.35 6.52
C ASP A 104 12.03 -4.84 6.22
N VAL A 105 11.12 -4.34 5.37
CA VAL A 105 11.04 -2.93 4.97
C VAL A 105 9.79 -2.23 5.51
N VAL A 106 8.66 -2.94 5.62
CA VAL A 106 7.38 -2.37 6.05
C VAL A 106 7.16 -2.54 7.55
N ASP A 107 6.80 -1.46 8.24
CA ASP A 107 6.40 -1.52 9.64
C ASP A 107 4.97 -2.06 9.79
N PHE A 108 4.83 -3.37 9.94
CA PHE A 108 3.54 -4.03 10.16
C PHE A 108 2.91 -3.70 11.51
N GLY A 109 3.70 -3.36 12.54
CA GLY A 109 3.16 -2.93 13.83
C GLY A 109 2.31 -1.67 13.68
N ARG A 110 2.76 -0.75 12.83
CA ARG A 110 2.00 0.45 12.47
C ARG A 110 0.71 0.14 11.71
N VAL A 111 0.76 -0.76 10.72
CA VAL A 111 -0.43 -1.16 9.95
C VAL A 111 -1.45 -1.88 10.85
N LEU A 112 -1.00 -2.78 11.73
CA LEU A 112 -1.83 -3.46 12.72
C LEU A 112 -2.53 -2.47 13.66
N GLY A 113 -1.83 -1.41 14.08
CA GLY A 113 -2.40 -0.31 14.85
C GLY A 113 -3.59 0.34 14.12
N TRP A 114 -3.38 0.73 12.85
CA TRP A 114 -4.46 1.33 12.04
C TRP A 114 -5.64 0.40 11.84
N VAL A 115 -5.40 -0.87 11.49
CA VAL A 115 -6.48 -1.86 11.32
C VAL A 115 -7.29 -1.98 12.61
N SER A 116 -6.62 -2.04 13.76
CA SER A 116 -7.29 -2.15 15.06
C SER A 116 -8.12 -0.91 15.40
N ASP A 117 -7.61 0.29 15.14
CA ASP A 117 -8.33 1.54 15.40
C ASP A 117 -9.56 1.67 14.50
N TRP A 118 -9.42 1.34 13.21
CA TRP A 118 -10.53 1.42 12.27
C TRP A 118 -11.60 0.36 12.50
N GLU A 119 -11.22 -0.85 12.91
CA GLU A 119 -12.16 -1.87 13.36
C GLU A 119 -12.95 -1.42 14.60
N LYS A 120 -12.28 -0.89 15.63
CA LYS A 120 -12.93 -0.37 16.84
C LYS A 120 -13.89 0.78 16.53
N SER A 121 -13.59 1.59 15.52
CA SER A 121 -14.47 2.66 15.04
C SER A 121 -15.65 2.18 14.17
N GLY A 122 -15.76 0.87 13.90
CA GLY A 122 -16.80 0.28 13.05
C GLY A 122 -16.61 0.52 11.55
N ARG A 123 -15.41 0.96 11.14
CA ARG A 123 -15.10 1.32 9.74
C ARG A 123 -14.48 0.18 8.94
N LEU A 124 -14.01 -0.88 9.59
CA LEU A 124 -13.57 -2.13 8.97
C LEU A 124 -14.41 -3.28 9.49
N ARG A 125 -15.00 -4.07 8.60
CA ARG A 125 -15.78 -5.27 8.93
C ARG A 125 -14.90 -6.51 9.01
N ARG A 126 -13.78 -6.51 8.28
CA ARG A 126 -12.86 -7.64 8.11
C ARG A 126 -11.47 -7.32 8.65
N GLY A 127 -11.38 -6.37 9.57
CA GLY A 127 -10.16 -6.08 10.34
C GLY A 127 -9.47 -7.33 10.92
N PRO A 128 -10.20 -8.33 11.48
CA PRO A 128 -9.56 -9.56 11.96
C PRO A 128 -8.84 -10.35 10.87
N ALA A 129 -9.39 -10.40 9.65
CA ALA A 129 -8.76 -11.08 8.53
C ALA A 129 -7.54 -10.31 7.98
N MET A 130 -7.61 -8.96 7.99
CA MET A 130 -6.45 -8.13 7.65
C MET A 130 -5.31 -8.32 8.66
N ARG A 131 -5.60 -8.38 9.96
CA ARG A 131 -4.60 -8.69 11.00
C ARG A 131 -4.01 -10.08 10.83
N ALA A 132 -4.84 -11.08 10.60
CA ALA A 132 -4.38 -12.45 10.40
C ALA A 132 -3.39 -12.55 9.22
N TRP A 133 -3.62 -11.80 8.14
CA TRP A 133 -2.66 -11.70 7.05
C TRP A 133 -1.34 -11.08 7.53
N LEU A 134 -1.38 -9.92 8.22
CA LEU A 134 -0.17 -9.22 8.71
C LEU A 134 0.64 -10.04 9.72
N GLU A 135 -0.02 -10.89 10.51
CA GLU A 135 0.56 -11.75 11.54
C GLU A 135 0.96 -13.14 11.02
N THR A 136 0.74 -13.42 9.73
CA THR A 136 1.16 -14.71 9.16
C THR A 136 2.69 -14.76 9.15
N GLU A 137 3.26 -15.43 10.14
CA GLU A 137 4.64 -15.89 10.11
C GLU A 137 4.70 -17.14 9.23
N ASP A 138 5.60 -17.14 8.24
CA ASP A 138 5.94 -18.38 7.55
C ASP A 138 6.49 -19.36 8.60
N PHE A 139 5.78 -20.46 8.84
CA PHE A 139 6.36 -21.65 9.43
C PHE A 139 7.46 -22.14 8.46
N ARG A 140 8.69 -21.67 8.66
CA ARG A 140 9.89 -22.25 8.05
C ARG A 140 10.36 -23.47 8.85
#